data_AF-A0A0P1FRB0-F1
#
_entry.id   AF-A0A0P1FRB0-F1
#
_cell.length_a   1.000
_cell.length_b   1.000
_cell.length_c   1.000
_cell.angle_alpha   90.00
_cell.angle_beta   90.00
_cell.angle_gamma   90.00
#
_symmetry.space_group_name_H-M   'P 1'
#
loop_
_entity.id
_entity.type
_entity.pdbx_description
1 polymer ?
#
loop_
_entity_poly.entity_id
_entity_poly.type
_entity_poly.pdbx_seq_one_letter_code
_entity_poly.pdbx_strand_id
1 'polypeptide(L)' 'MSEIEKKLPPAAQRALAEAEARRKKAEAEAPLPKELGGRDGPEPVRYGDWEKKGIAVDF' A
#
# COMPACT_ATOMS: atom_id res chain seq x y z
N MET A 1 -14.65 -17.89 -0.62
CA MET A 1 -15.37 -16.90 0.20
C MET A 1 -15.29 -17.34 1.65
N SER A 2 -14.42 -16.69 2.41
CA SER A 2 -14.17 -17.02 3.81
C SER A 2 -15.34 -16.56 4.69
N GLU A 3 -15.56 -17.21 5.82
CA GLU A 3 -16.70 -16.95 6.73
C GLU A 3 -16.71 -15.52 7.30
N ILE A 4 -15.60 -14.79 7.18
CA ILE A 4 -15.41 -13.39 7.57
C ILE A 4 -16.10 -12.43 6.60
N GLU A 5 -16.08 -12.72 5.29
CA GLU A 5 -16.73 -11.86 4.26
C GLU A 5 -18.23 -11.73 4.48
N LYS A 6 -18.87 -12.76 5.05
CA LYS A 6 -20.32 -12.78 5.33
C LYS A 6 -20.74 -11.98 6.56
N LYS A 7 -19.82 -11.58 7.45
CA LYS A 7 -20.11 -10.85 8.71
C LYS A 7 -19.65 -9.39 8.70
N LEU A 8 -19.28 -8.83 7.55
CA LEU A 8 -18.87 -7.43 7.50
C LEU A 8 -20.09 -6.51 7.66
N PRO A 9 -20.07 -5.56 8.62
CA PRO A 9 -21.12 -4.57 8.74
C PRO A 9 -21.18 -3.73 7.45
N PRO A 10 -22.34 -3.14 7.12
CA PRO A 10 -22.53 -2.40 5.87
C PRO A 10 -21.53 -1.23 5.71
N ALA A 11 -21.05 -0.66 6.82
CA ALA A 11 -19.99 0.35 6.80
C ALA A 11 -18.65 -0.20 6.29
N ALA A 12 -18.26 -1.41 6.70
CA ALA A 12 -17.02 -2.04 6.26
C ALA A 12 -17.07 -2.42 4.78
N GLN A 13 -18.23 -2.87 4.28
CA GLN A 13 -18.41 -3.16 2.86
C GLN A 13 -18.28 -1.90 2.00
N ARG A 14 -18.85 -0.76 2.44
CA ARG A 14 -18.70 0.53 1.75
C ARG A 14 -17.25 1.00 1.75
N ALA A 15 -16.55 0.90 2.88
CA ALA A 15 -15.14 1.28 2.99
C ALA A 15 -14.25 0.46 2.05
N LEU A 16 -14.49 -0.86 1.95
CA LEU A 16 -13.77 -1.72 1.01
C LEU A 16 -14.07 -1.36 -0.45
N ALA A 17 -15.33 -1.10 -0.79
CA ALA A 17 -15.73 -0.69 -2.13
C ALA A 17 -15.09 0.66 -2.54
N GLU A 18 -15.03 1.63 -1.63
CA GLU A 18 -14.37 2.91 -1.86
C GLU A 18 -12.84 2.75 -2.03
N ALA A 19 -12.21 1.93 -1.19
CA ALA A 19 -10.79 1.62 -1.32
C ALA A 19 -10.45 0.91 -2.64
N GLU A 20 -11.31 -0.02 -3.08
CA GLU A 20 -11.16 -0.69 -4.37
C GLU A 20 -11.33 0.29 -5.53
N ALA A 21 -12.31 1.19 -5.48
CA ALA A 21 -12.51 2.22 -6.49
C ALA A 21 -11.29 3.16 -6.59
N ARG A 22 -10.68 3.54 -5.45
CA ARG A 22 -9.43 4.32 -5.43
C ARG A 22 -8.26 3.56 -6.05
N ARG A 23 -8.08 2.28 -5.73
CA ARG A 23 -7.02 1.45 -6.32
C ARG A 23 -7.17 1.31 -7.82
N LYS A 24 -8.38 1.02 -8.32
CA LYS A 24 -8.66 0.94 -9.77
C LYS A 24 -8.40 2.26 -10.48
N LYS A 25 -8.72 3.39 -9.85
CA LYS A 25 -8.42 4.72 -10.40
C LYS A 25 -6.91 4.99 -10.47
N ALA A 26 -6.18 4.61 -9.43
CA ALA A 26 -4.72 4.74 -9.40
C ALA A 26 -4.01 3.79 -10.39
N GLU A 27 -4.53 2.58 -10.61
CA GLU A 27 -4.02 1.66 -11.65
C GLU A 27 -4.35 2.12 -13.08
N ALA A 28 -5.43 2.90 -13.26
CA ALA A 28 -5.79 3.48 -14.55
C ALA A 28 -4.93 4.71 -14.89
N GLU A 29 -4.30 5.35 -13.89
CA GLU A 29 -3.25 6.33 -14.11
C GLU A 29 -1.99 5.59 -14.59
N ALA A 30 -1.34 6.13 -15.62
CA ALA A 30 -0.20 5.45 -16.26
C ALA A 30 0.85 5.07 -15.21
N PRO A 31 1.46 3.87 -15.30
CA PRO A 31 2.43 3.42 -14.32
C PRO A 31 3.53 4.47 -14.23
N LEU A 32 3.75 5.00 -13.01
CA LEU A 32 4.88 5.90 -12.78
C LEU A 32 6.17 5.19 -13.23
N PRO A 33 7.12 5.93 -13.81
CA PRO A 33 8.41 5.36 -14.15
C PRO A 33 8.97 4.67 -12.91
N LYS A 34 9.36 3.41 -13.08
CA LYS A 34 9.87 2.59 -11.99
C LYS A 34 11.12 3.28 -11.45
N GLU A 35 11.13 3.63 -10.17
CA GLU A 35 12.34 4.14 -9.54
C GLU A 35 13.41 3.04 -9.56
N LEU A 36 14.52 3.32 -10.24
CA LEU A 36 15.65 2.40 -10.34
C LEU A 36 16.69 2.78 -9.29
N GLY A 37 17.12 1.82 -8.49
CA GLY A 37 18.11 2.04 -7.42
C GLY A 37 17.52 2.48 -6.07
N GLY A 38 16.21 2.71 -5.99
CA GLY A 38 15.49 2.91 -4.72
C GLY A 38 15.23 1.60 -3.98
N ARG A 39 15.07 1.66 -2.66
CA ARG A 39 14.56 0.52 -1.87
C ARG A 39 13.09 0.27 -2.22
N ASP A 40 12.70 -0.99 -2.28
CA ASP A 40 11.28 -1.36 -2.31
C ASP A 40 10.57 -0.84 -1.06
N GLY A 41 9.41 -0.22 -1.25
CA GLY A 41 8.55 0.26 -0.16
C GLY A 41 8.58 1.79 0.03
N PRO A 42 7.78 2.29 0.98
CA PRO A 42 7.68 3.72 1.26
C PRO A 42 9.04 4.31 1.68
N GLU A 43 9.34 5.53 1.22
CA GLU A 43 10.63 6.17 1.49
C GLU A 43 10.98 6.19 2.99
N PRO A 44 12.15 5.68 3.39
CA PRO A 44 12.54 5.63 4.80
C PRO A 44 12.61 7.02 5.43
N VAL A 45 12.92 8.06 4.64
CA VAL A 45 12.91 9.47 5.07
C VAL A 45 11.51 9.93 5.50
N ARG A 46 10.45 9.47 4.84
CA ARG A 46 9.06 9.85 5.17
C ARG A 46 8.47 9.05 6.32
N TYR A 47 8.95 7.81 6.54
CA TYR A 47 8.32 6.86 7.45
C TYR A 47 9.23 6.37 8.60
N GLY A 48 10.46 6.87 8.69
CA GLY A 48 11.38 6.59 9.79
C GLY A 48 12.02 5.20 9.79
N ASP A 49 11.78 4.37 8.76
CA ASP A 49 12.31 3.01 8.66
C ASP A 49 13.69 2.99 7.99
N TRP A 50 14.71 3.44 8.72
CA TRP A 50 16.10 3.41 8.28
C TRP A 50 16.76 2.03 8.45
N GLU A 51 16.00 1.02 8.87
CA GLU A 51 16.55 -0.30 9.17
C GLU A 51 16.50 -1.21 7.94
N LYS A 52 17.58 -1.96 7.70
CA LYS A 52 17.60 -3.10 6.79
C LYS A 52 18.15 -4.29 7.56
N LYS A 53 17.32 -5.31 7.81
CA LYS A 53 17.71 -6.50 8.58
C LYS A 53 18.29 -6.15 9.97
N GLY A 54 17.75 -5.13 10.64
CA GLY A 54 18.19 -4.69 11.98
C GLY A 54 19.48 -3.87 11.99
N ILE A 55 19.95 -3.40 10.84
CA ILE A 55 21.08 -2.47 10.71
C ILE A 55 20.53 -1.14 10.24
N ALA A 56 20.85 -0.04 10.94
CA ALA A 56 20.60 1.31 10.46
C ALA A 56 21.47 1.56 9.22
N VAL A 57 20.83 1.78 8.07
CA VAL A 57 21.50 1.99 6.79
C VAL A 57 21.15 3.39 6.31
N ASP A 58 22.18 4.20 6.10
CA ASP A 58 22.13 5.46 5.35
C ASP A 58 22.73 5.20 3.96
N PHE A 59 22.24 5.91 2.93
CA PHE A 59 22.54 5.86 1.48
C PHE A 59 22.26 4.55 0.69
#